data_AF-A0A1F4B2S1-F1
#
_entry.id   AF-A0A1F4B2S1-F1
#
_cell.length_a   1.000
_cell.length_b   1.000
_cell.length_c   1.000
_cell.angle_alpha   90.00
_cell.angle_beta   90.00
_cell.angle_gamma   90.00
#
_symmetry.space_group_name_H-M   'P 1'
#
loop_
_entity.id
_entity.type
_entity.pdbx_description
1 polymer ?
#
loop_
_entity_poly.entity_id
_entity_poly.type
_entity_poly.pdbx_seq_one_letter_code
_entity_poly.pdbx_strand_id
1 'polypeptide(L)'
;MTGKLSRFRALSWSERYLLVSSMLLLPLFWIALRAWGLSRFQAWLNRSSVVAGASPGADRLAAIAALVNIAGRYSPGPSTCLTRSLLLLWLMRRRGVCGELRVGVRLVEDRLDAHAWVEYQGKPINDVWDVSERYATFDGPLSPGSFSSP
;
A
#
# COMPACT_ATOMS: atom_id res chain seq x y z
N MET A 1 5.18 -12.41 23.19
CA MET A 1 5.00 -11.70 21.89
C MET A 1 3.51 -11.35 21.72
N THR A 2 2.95 -10.57 22.64
CA THR A 2 1.50 -10.48 22.86
C THR A 2 1.13 -9.03 23.10
N GLY A 3 0.79 -8.29 22.04
CA GLY A 3 0.52 -6.85 22.18
C GLY A 3 -0.19 -6.17 21.01
N LYS A 4 -0.72 -6.92 20.02
CA LYS A 4 -1.37 -6.33 18.83
C LYS A 4 -2.91 -6.42 18.83
N LEU A 5 -3.53 -7.06 19.82
CA LEU A 5 -4.98 -7.35 19.82
C LEU A 5 -5.81 -6.48 20.78
N SER A 6 -5.20 -5.72 21.70
CA SER A 6 -5.95 -4.86 22.64
C SER A 6 -6.49 -3.56 22.01
N ARG A 7 -6.03 -3.20 20.80
CA ARG A 7 -6.49 -1.98 20.10
C ARG A 7 -7.85 -2.11 19.40
N PHE A 8 -8.45 -3.30 19.36
CA PHE A 8 -9.69 -3.51 18.59
C PHE A 8 -10.97 -3.03 19.29
N ARG A 9 -10.96 -2.72 20.59
CA ARG A 9 -12.19 -2.40 21.34
C ARG A 9 -12.46 -0.92 21.59
N ALA A 10 -11.57 -0.03 21.17
CA ALA A 10 -11.81 1.42 21.22
C ALA A 10 -11.38 2.08 19.91
N LEU A 11 -11.83 1.56 18.77
CA LEU A 11 -11.69 2.29 17.51
C LEU A 11 -12.39 3.64 17.66
N SER A 12 -11.62 4.73 17.61
CA SER A 12 -12.14 6.08 17.65
C SER A 12 -13.09 6.31 16.48
N TRP A 13 -13.92 7.35 16.58
CA TRP A 13 -14.81 7.71 15.47
C TRP A 13 -14.04 7.97 14.17
N SER A 14 -12.85 8.56 14.27
CA SER A 14 -11.98 8.80 13.11
C SER A 14 -11.43 7.52 12.50
N GLU A 15 -11.11 6.50 13.29
CA GLU A 15 -10.65 5.21 12.79
C GLU A 15 -11.78 4.41 12.11
N ARG A 16 -13.00 4.46 12.67
CA ARG A 16 -14.19 3.86 12.02
C ARG A 16 -14.50 4.52 10.69
N TYR A 17 -14.49 5.85 10.64
CA TYR A 17 -14.66 6.58 9.39
C TYR A 17 -13.58 6.22 8.37
N LEU A 18 -12.31 6.13 8.79
CA LEU A 18 -11.22 5.71 7.91
C LEU A 18 -11.42 4.29 7.37
N LEU A 19 -11.89 3.37 8.21
CA LEU A 19 -12.16 1.99 7.80
C LEU A 19 -13.27 1.93 6.75
N VAL A 20 -14.43 2.53 7.04
CA VAL A 20 -15.59 2.54 6.12
C VAL A 20 -15.26 3.27 4.82
N SER A 21 -14.63 4.45 4.89
CA SER A 21 -14.19 5.17 3.70
C SER A 21 -13.20 4.36 2.87
N SER A 22 -12.26 3.65 3.49
CA SER A 22 -11.33 2.77 2.78
C SER A 22 -12.05 1.61 2.09
N MET A 23 -13.05 1.00 2.74
CA MET A 23 -13.85 -0.09 2.13
C MET A 23 -14.58 0.36 0.86
N LEU A 24 -15.06 1.61 0.83
CA LEU A 24 -15.75 2.21 -0.33
C LEU A 24 -14.78 2.73 -1.39
N LEU A 25 -13.62 3.24 -0.99
CA LEU A 25 -12.60 3.77 -1.92
C LEU A 25 -11.86 2.66 -2.66
N LEU A 26 -11.67 1.48 -2.08
CA LEU A 26 -10.93 0.39 -2.70
C LEU A 26 -11.51 -0.04 -4.08
N PRO A 27 -12.83 -0.27 -4.23
CA PRO A 27 -13.42 -0.55 -5.54
C PRO A 27 -13.24 0.60 -6.52
N LEU A 28 -13.32 1.86 -6.05
CA LEU A 28 -13.10 3.03 -6.90
C LEU A 28 -11.66 3.10 -7.41
N PHE A 29 -10.68 2.80 -6.55
CA PHE A 29 -9.27 2.71 -6.93
C PHE A 29 -9.04 1.58 -7.94
N TRP A 30 -9.71 0.44 -7.77
CA TRP A 30 -9.64 -0.66 -8.72
C TRP A 30 -10.20 -0.28 -10.10
N ILE A 31 -11.38 0.35 -10.14
CA ILE A 31 -12.00 0.83 -11.38
C ILE A 31 -11.11 1.88 -12.05
N ALA A 32 -10.65 2.88 -11.31
CA ALA A 32 -9.80 3.95 -11.84
C ALA A 32 -8.48 3.41 -12.40
N LEU A 33 -7.84 2.47 -11.69
CA LEU A 33 -6.62 1.81 -12.16
C LEU A 33 -6.86 1.07 -13.48
N ARG A 34 -8.01 0.41 -13.62
CA ARG A 34 -8.35 -0.36 -14.84
C ARG A 34 -8.75 0.55 -16.00
N ALA A 35 -9.36 1.70 -15.72
CA ALA A 35 -9.77 2.67 -16.73
C ALA A 35 -8.60 3.52 -17.24
N TRP A 36 -7.67 3.93 -16.36
CA TRP A 36 -6.60 4.88 -16.69
C TRP A 36 -5.21 4.24 -16.84
N GLY A 37 -5.03 3.03 -16.31
CA GLY A 37 -3.72 2.39 -16.18
C GLY A 37 -2.90 2.99 -15.03
N LEU A 38 -1.82 2.28 -14.65
CA LEU A 38 -1.00 2.62 -13.49
C LEU A 38 -0.30 3.97 -13.64
N SER A 39 0.32 4.26 -14.78
CA SER A 39 1.13 5.47 -14.98
C SER A 39 0.30 6.76 -14.85
N ARG A 40 -0.90 6.79 -15.44
CA ARG A 40 -1.82 7.94 -15.34
C ARG A 40 -2.34 8.09 -13.92
N PHE A 41 -2.66 6.97 -13.27
CA PHE A 41 -3.15 6.98 -11.90
C PHE A 41 -2.08 7.47 -10.91
N GLN A 42 -0.84 7.04 -11.08
CA GLN A 42 0.30 7.54 -10.30
C GLN A 42 0.56 9.03 -10.54
N ALA A 43 0.46 9.50 -11.79
CA ALA A 43 0.58 10.93 -12.08
C ALA A 43 -0.53 11.75 -11.38
N TRP A 44 -1.76 11.25 -11.35
CA TRP A 44 -2.87 11.86 -10.61
C TRP A 44 -2.64 11.85 -9.09
N LEU A 45 -2.15 10.74 -8.53
CA LEU A 45 -1.77 10.64 -7.12
C LEU A 45 -0.64 11.62 -6.75
N ASN A 46 0.34 11.79 -7.63
CA ASN A 46 1.46 12.71 -7.43
C ASN A 46 1.03 14.18 -7.52
N ARG A 47 -0.01 14.50 -8.30
CA ARG A 47 -0.61 15.84 -8.36
C ARG A 47 -1.43 16.21 -7.13
N SER A 48 -1.90 15.21 -6.38
CA SER A 48 -2.55 15.47 -5.09
C SER A 48 -1.51 16.03 -4.14
N SER A 49 -1.57 17.34 -3.90
CA SER A 49 -0.58 18.05 -3.10
C SER A 49 -0.48 17.42 -1.71
N VAL A 50 0.76 17.30 -1.24
CA VAL A 50 1.04 16.95 0.14
C VAL A 50 0.47 18.08 0.99
N VAL A 51 -0.63 17.82 1.70
CA VAL A 51 -1.22 18.83 2.58
C VAL A 51 -0.20 19.08 3.69
N ALA A 52 0.36 20.29 3.71
CA ALA A 52 1.31 20.69 4.74
C ALA A 52 0.58 20.68 6.10
N GLY A 53 1.02 19.78 6.97
CA GLY A 53 0.48 19.58 8.30
C GLY A 53 1.47 18.79 9.15
N ALA A 54 1.18 18.62 10.43
CA ALA A 54 2.03 17.81 11.30
C ALA A 54 2.10 16.37 10.77
N SER A 55 3.30 15.96 10.34
CA SER A 55 3.54 14.61 9.84
C SER A 55 3.22 13.60 10.96
N PRO A 56 2.24 12.71 10.78
CA PRO A 56 1.93 11.70 11.78
C PRO A 56 3.12 10.78 12.01
N GLY A 57 3.40 10.43 13.27
CA GLY A 57 4.45 9.48 13.61
C GLY A 57 4.23 8.09 13.02
N ALA A 58 5.31 7.31 12.93
CA ALA A 58 5.32 5.96 12.32
C ALA A 58 4.23 5.03 12.89
N ASP A 59 3.95 5.10 14.19
CA ASP A 59 2.90 4.28 14.82
C ASP A 59 1.49 4.57 14.27
N ARG A 60 1.22 5.84 13.96
CA ARG A 60 -0.07 6.24 13.37
C ARG A 60 -0.15 5.81 11.91
N LEU A 61 0.96 5.86 11.16
CA LEU A 61 1.03 5.34 9.80
C LEU A 61 0.79 3.83 9.76
N ALA A 62 1.41 3.07 10.67
CA ALA A 62 1.19 1.64 10.83
C ALA A 62 -0.27 1.31 11.19
N ALA A 63 -0.91 2.12 12.05
CA ALA A 63 -2.33 1.96 12.36
C ALA A 63 -3.24 2.19 11.13
N ILE A 64 -2.97 3.24 10.34
CA ILE A 64 -3.68 3.50 9.08
C ILE A 64 -3.49 2.34 8.10
N ALA A 65 -2.25 1.86 7.93
CA ALA A 65 -1.95 0.72 7.07
C ALA A 65 -2.70 -0.55 7.50
N ALA A 66 -2.78 -0.82 8.81
CA ALA A 66 -3.55 -1.93 9.35
C ALA A 66 -5.06 -1.78 9.04
N LEU A 67 -5.63 -0.58 9.18
CA LEU A 67 -7.03 -0.32 8.83
C LEU A 67 -7.30 -0.49 7.34
N VAL A 68 -6.41 -0.06 6.46
CA VAL A 68 -6.52 -0.30 5.01
C VAL A 68 -6.47 -1.80 4.69
N ASN A 69 -5.60 -2.56 5.37
CA ASN A 69 -5.53 -4.02 5.21
C ASN A 69 -6.78 -4.74 5.73
N ILE A 70 -7.42 -4.22 6.78
CA ILE A 70 -8.70 -4.72 7.26
C ILE A 70 -9.80 -4.36 6.24
N ALA A 71 -9.86 -3.11 5.79
CA ALA A 71 -10.81 -2.67 4.78
C ALA A 71 -10.73 -3.52 3.51
N GLY A 72 -9.52 -3.88 3.06
CA GLY A 72 -9.33 -4.74 1.89
C GLY A 72 -9.86 -6.16 2.07
N ARG A 73 -9.99 -6.66 3.29
CA ARG A 73 -10.59 -7.99 3.57
C ARG A 73 -12.11 -7.97 3.61
N TYR A 74 -12.71 -6.81 3.90
CA TYR A 74 -14.16 -6.66 4.07
C TYR A 74 -14.81 -5.79 2.99
N SER A 75 -14.04 -5.26 2.04
CA SER A 75 -14.57 -4.41 0.97
C SER A 75 -15.59 -5.20 0.13
N PRO A 76 -16.72 -4.59 -0.25
CA PRO A 76 -17.77 -5.25 -1.03
C PRO A 76 -17.37 -5.52 -2.50
N GLY A 77 -16.14 -5.19 -2.92
CA GLY A 77 -15.66 -5.36 -4.27
C GLY A 77 -14.18 -5.75 -4.34
N PRO A 78 -13.58 -5.74 -5.54
CA PRO A 78 -12.21 -6.18 -5.74
C PRO A 78 -11.21 -5.36 -4.90
N SER A 79 -10.37 -6.07 -4.18
CA SER A 79 -9.29 -5.53 -3.37
C SER A 79 -8.04 -6.34 -3.67
N THR A 80 -7.01 -5.64 -4.14
CA THR A 80 -5.71 -6.22 -4.51
C THR A 80 -4.62 -5.61 -3.63
N CYS A 81 -3.46 -6.26 -3.53
CA CYS A 81 -2.29 -5.68 -2.87
C CYS A 81 -1.96 -4.29 -3.43
N LEU A 82 -2.01 -4.13 -4.77
CA LEU A 82 -1.74 -2.88 -5.45
C LEU A 82 -2.75 -1.78 -5.09
N THR A 83 -4.05 -2.05 -5.14
CA THR A 83 -5.08 -1.05 -4.82
C THR A 83 -5.04 -0.61 -3.35
N ARG A 84 -4.78 -1.56 -2.44
CA ARG A 84 -4.50 -1.25 -1.02
C ARG A 84 -3.29 -0.35 -0.84
N SER A 85 -2.19 -0.65 -1.50
CA SER A 85 -0.94 0.12 -1.42
C SER A 85 -1.11 1.53 -2.03
N LEU A 86 -1.83 1.66 -3.15
CA LEU A 86 -2.15 2.96 -3.74
C LEU A 86 -3.06 3.80 -2.84
N LEU A 87 -4.09 3.19 -2.25
CA LEU A 87 -4.97 3.89 -1.30
C LEU A 87 -4.19 4.37 -0.07
N LEU A 88 -3.32 3.53 0.48
CA LEU A 88 -2.47 3.91 1.60
C LEU A 88 -1.54 5.07 1.23
N LEU A 89 -0.88 5.01 0.07
CA LEU A 89 -0.02 6.09 -0.40
C LEU A 89 -0.77 7.42 -0.54
N TRP A 90 -2.00 7.38 -1.05
CA TRP A 90 -2.87 8.56 -1.12
C TRP A 90 -3.24 9.10 0.27
N LEU A 91 -3.56 8.22 1.22
CA LEU A 91 -3.86 8.59 2.61
C LEU A 91 -2.64 9.21 3.33
N MET A 92 -1.43 8.72 3.04
CA MET A 92 -0.17 9.27 3.55
C MET A 92 0.08 10.68 3.00
N ARG A 93 -0.08 10.87 1.68
CA ARG A 93 0.11 12.17 1.02
C ARG A 93 -0.83 13.24 1.55
N ARG A 94 -2.12 12.89 1.76
CA ARG A 94 -3.10 13.78 2.39
C ARG A 94 -2.76 14.20 3.82
N ARG A 95 -1.79 13.54 4.45
CA ARG A 95 -1.35 13.79 5.84
C ARG A 95 0.07 14.36 5.91
N GLY A 96 0.63 14.84 4.81
CA GLY A 96 1.97 15.42 4.84
C GLY A 96 3.09 14.39 4.65
N VAL A 97 2.79 13.12 4.37
CA VAL A 97 3.78 12.03 4.40
C VAL A 97 4.06 11.48 3.01
N CYS A 98 5.33 11.48 2.64
CA CYS A 98 5.83 10.78 1.45
C CYS A 98 6.09 9.31 1.80
N GLY A 99 5.45 8.40 1.07
CA GLY A 99 5.76 6.97 1.07
C GLY A 99 6.18 6.54 -0.33
N GLU A 100 6.79 5.35 -0.41
CA GLU A 100 7.26 4.77 -1.65
C GLU A 100 6.42 3.53 -1.97
N LEU A 101 5.81 3.49 -3.15
CA LEU A 101 5.16 2.28 -3.63
C LEU A 101 6.23 1.33 -4.15
N ARG A 102 6.28 0.12 -3.61
CA ARG A 102 7.12 -0.96 -4.08
C ARG A 102 6.27 -2.03 -4.76
N VAL A 103 6.75 -2.53 -5.89
CA VAL A 103 6.16 -3.67 -6.60
C VAL A 103 7.29 -4.67 -6.81
N GLY A 104 7.06 -5.89 -6.33
CA GLY A 104 8.02 -6.97 -6.45
C GLY A 104 7.39 -8.22 -7.03
N VAL A 105 8.23 -9.10 -7.57
CA VAL A 105 7.82 -10.38 -8.13
C VAL A 105 8.67 -11.50 -7.56
N ARG A 106 8.09 -12.70 -7.54
CA ARG A 106 8.81 -13.94 -7.26
C ARG A 106 8.28 -15.05 -8.14
N LEU A 107 9.10 -16.08 -8.36
CA LEU A 107 8.69 -17.30 -9.05
C LEU A 107 8.41 -18.36 -7.99
N VAL A 108 7.19 -18.92 -8.01
CA VAL A 108 6.78 -20.03 -7.14
C VAL A 108 6.18 -21.11 -8.04
N GLU A 109 6.79 -22.28 -8.06
CA GLU A 109 6.32 -23.42 -8.87
C GLU A 109 6.04 -23.03 -10.34
N ASP A 110 7.01 -22.35 -10.97
CA ASP A 110 6.93 -21.80 -12.34
C ASP A 110 5.82 -20.77 -12.59
N ARG A 111 5.16 -20.27 -11.53
CA ARG A 111 4.18 -19.18 -11.60
C ARG A 111 4.80 -17.87 -11.12
N LEU A 112 4.62 -16.83 -11.93
CA LEU A 112 4.98 -15.47 -11.55
C LEU A 112 3.96 -14.94 -10.55
N ASP A 113 4.40 -14.72 -9.31
CA ASP A 113 3.61 -14.11 -8.23
C ASP A 113 4.05 -12.66 -8.05
N ALA A 114 3.12 -11.72 -8.19
CA ALA A 114 3.38 -10.29 -8.09
C ALA A 114 2.74 -9.71 -6.82
N HIS A 115 3.49 -8.86 -6.13
CA HIS A 115 3.06 -8.26 -4.89
C HIS A 115 3.41 -6.77 -4.82
N ALA A 116 2.64 -6.02 -4.04
CA ALA A 116 2.82 -4.57 -3.93
C ALA A 116 2.60 -4.09 -2.49
N TRP A 117 3.55 -3.32 -1.99
CA TRP A 117 3.53 -2.76 -0.64
C TRP A 117 3.96 -1.28 -0.65
N VAL A 118 3.85 -0.62 0.49
CA VAL A 118 4.33 0.75 0.70
C VAL A 118 5.42 0.74 1.75
N GLU A 119 6.48 1.49 1.47
CA GLU A 119 7.56 1.76 2.40
C GLU A 119 7.52 3.20 2.91
N TYR A 120 7.86 3.37 4.18
CA TYR A 120 8.09 4.66 4.80
C TYR A 120 9.48 4.63 5.43
N GLN A 121 10.36 5.53 4.99
CA GLN A 121 11.77 5.57 5.42
C GLN A 121 12.47 4.19 5.24
N GLY A 122 12.25 3.55 4.08
CA GLY A 122 12.82 2.24 3.74
C GLY A 122 12.26 1.05 4.53
N LYS A 123 11.15 1.23 5.28
CA LYS A 123 10.51 0.15 6.05
C LYS A 123 9.11 -0.16 5.52
N PRO A 124 8.77 -1.43 5.25
CA PRO A 124 7.40 -1.83 4.90
C PRO A 124 6.41 -1.47 6.01
N ILE A 125 5.31 -0.80 5.66
CA ILE A 125 4.29 -0.38 6.65
C ILE A 125 2.96 -1.10 6.53
N ASN A 126 2.62 -1.66 5.36
CA ASN A 126 1.38 -2.40 5.13
C ASN A 126 1.60 -3.89 4.87
N ASP A 127 2.81 -4.38 5.11
CA ASP A 127 3.18 -5.77 4.92
C ASP A 127 4.14 -6.26 6.00
N VAL A 128 4.60 -7.52 5.86
CA VAL A 128 5.65 -8.10 6.69
C VAL A 128 6.98 -7.38 6.47
N TRP A 129 7.83 -7.39 7.49
CA TRP A 129 9.08 -6.61 7.52
C TRP A 129 10.13 -7.11 6.52
N ASP A 130 10.07 -8.39 6.15
CA ASP A 130 10.96 -9.08 5.22
C ASP A 130 10.36 -9.20 3.80
N VAL A 131 9.29 -8.46 3.49
CA VAL A 131 8.63 -8.55 2.18
C VAL A 131 9.56 -8.20 1.02
N SER A 132 10.48 -7.26 1.22
CA SER A 132 11.49 -6.85 0.22
C SER A 132 12.56 -7.92 -0.01
N GLU A 133 12.77 -8.83 0.93
CA GLU A 133 13.67 -9.99 0.76
C GLU A 133 12.98 -11.14 0.01
N ARG A 134 11.65 -11.23 0.15
CA ARG A 134 10.83 -12.31 -0.47
C ARG A 134 10.43 -12.05 -1.91
N TYR A 135 10.43 -10.78 -2.32
CA TYR A 135 10.03 -10.35 -3.66
C TYR A 135 11.12 -9.47 -4.25
N ALA A 136 11.64 -9.85 -5.42
CA ALA A 136 12.58 -9.03 -6.15
C ALA A 136 11.88 -7.74 -6.63
N THR A 137 12.35 -6.58 -6.19
CA THR A 137 11.81 -5.28 -6.58
C THR A 137 12.38 -4.82 -7.92
N PHE A 138 11.54 -4.18 -8.73
CA PHE A 138 12.00 -3.48 -9.93
C PHE A 138 12.40 -2.05 -9.58
N ASP A 139 13.69 -1.78 -9.42
CA ASP A 139 14.21 -0.43 -9.14
C ASP A 139 14.59 0.37 -10.42
N GLY A 140 14.36 -0.18 -11.62
CA GLY A 140 14.67 0.50 -12.89
C GLY A 140 14.32 -0.31 -14.14
N PRO A 141 14.56 0.24 -15.35
CA PRO A 141 14.38 -0.47 -16.60
C PRO A 141 15.24 -1.74 -16.62
N LEU A 142 14.60 -2.90 -16.81
CA LEU A 142 15.29 -4.16 -16.96
C LEU A 142 16.20 -4.09 -18.19
N SER A 143 17.51 -4.14 -17.97
CA SER A 143 18.47 -4.38 -19.04
C SER A 143 18.44 -5.89 -19.34
N PRO A 144 18.30 -6.33 -20.61
CA PRO A 144 18.19 -7.76 -20.95
C PRO A 144 19.31 -8.67 -20.41
N GLY A 145 20.44 -8.11 -19.97
CA GLY A 145 21.57 -8.84 -19.37
C GLY A 145 21.44 -9.17 -17.88
N SER A 146 20.40 -8.71 -17.17
CA SER A 146 20.25 -8.97 -15.73
C SER A 146 19.74 -10.38 -15.37
N PHE A 147 19.43 -11.22 -16.36
CA PHE A 147 18.95 -12.59 -16.17
C PHE A 147 20.00 -13.66 -16.48
N SER A 148 21.25 -13.27 -16.72
CA SER A 148 22.34 -14.24 -16.89
C SER A 148 23.07 -14.43 -15.56
N SER A 149 22.85 -15.57 -14.92
CA SER A 149 23.84 -16.17 -14.04
C SER A 149 23.68 -17.70 -14.04
N PRO A 150 24.80 -18.43 -13.85
CA PRO A 150 25.11 -19.72 -14.45
C PRO A 150 24.37 -20.92 -13.87
#